data_AF-A0A0B2UM12-F1
#
_entry.id   AF-A0A0B2UM12-F1
#
_cell.length_a   1.000
_cell.length_b   1.000
_cell.length_c   1.000
_cell.angle_alpha   90.00
_cell.angle_beta   90.00
_cell.angle_gamma   90.00
#
_symmetry.space_group_name_H-M   'P 1'
#
loop_
_entity.id
_entity.type
_entity.pdbx_description
1 polymer ?
#
loop_
_entity_poly.entity_id
_entity_poly.type
_entity_poly.pdbx_seq_one_letter_code
_entity_poly.pdbx_strand_id
1 'polypeptide(L)'
;MDKYETADHDYMHAKDYFNNYKFGYIERTTKMLLLQSLKVENREAPDLLTILSNSKAQLKSVKSVSSDASKLIAELSEATHGMEMRLEECEKTLREEQQREIDLAQEYSRIEILDENLRSYDELVVQFDKKCQDIQQHVDKIDSLRKKLAQLETTDAEENLRSMRAKKENLSARQRRLSLVTMENYMEESYVWYSRAVEFVKNIFGIQIVTVEQENNEMYMRFKALACDIGMFVKDGAMVDCKLYNSNDEILESMFRSISKVAMLVNEPRMLFMLAYGKYSALKTTTE
;
A
#
# COMPACT_ATOMS: atom_id res chain seq x y z
N MET A 1 -31.32 -30.40 -77.77
CA MET A 1 -32.25 -29.26 -77.77
C MET A 1 -33.55 -29.77 -77.21
N ASP A 2 -33.74 -29.50 -75.93
CA ASP A 2 -34.83 -29.97 -75.11
C ASP A 2 -36.14 -29.44 -75.65
N LYS A 3 -36.92 -30.35 -76.25
CA LYS A 3 -38.31 -30.08 -76.59
C LYS A 3 -39.07 -30.18 -75.28
N TYR A 4 -39.48 -29.03 -74.74
CA TYR A 4 -40.40 -28.98 -73.61
C TYR A 4 -41.67 -29.76 -73.97
N GLU A 5 -41.79 -30.96 -73.42
CA GLU A 5 -43.06 -31.68 -73.26
C GLU A 5 -43.90 -30.84 -72.30
N THR A 6 -44.65 -29.91 -72.87
CA THR A 6 -45.65 -29.14 -72.14
C THR A 6 -46.86 -30.03 -71.91
N ALA A 7 -47.62 -29.78 -70.86
CA ALA A 7 -48.89 -30.49 -70.61
C ALA A 7 -49.82 -30.45 -71.85
N ASP A 8 -49.72 -29.40 -72.68
CA ASP A 8 -50.42 -29.29 -73.97
C ASP A 8 -49.95 -30.32 -75.01
N HIS A 9 -48.65 -30.61 -75.07
CA HIS A 9 -48.09 -31.63 -75.97
C HIS A 9 -48.55 -33.03 -75.55
N ASP A 10 -48.53 -33.33 -74.24
CA ASP A 10 -49.01 -34.62 -73.72
C ASP A 10 -50.52 -34.78 -73.90
N TYR A 11 -51.29 -33.71 -73.70
CA TYR A 11 -52.72 -33.70 -73.98
C TYR A 11 -53.03 -33.96 -75.46
N MET A 12 -52.24 -33.38 -76.39
CA MET A 12 -52.37 -33.63 -77.83
C MET A 12 -52.11 -35.11 -78.17
N HIS A 13 -51.03 -35.70 -77.64
CA HIS A 13 -50.73 -37.13 -77.86
C HIS A 13 -51.79 -38.05 -77.25
N ALA A 14 -52.26 -37.77 -76.03
CA ALA A 14 -53.31 -38.54 -75.39
C ALA A 14 -54.62 -38.47 -76.20
N LYS A 15 -54.96 -37.29 -76.73
CA LYS A 15 -56.13 -37.08 -77.59
C LYS A 15 -56.03 -37.84 -78.90
N ASP A 16 -54.88 -37.82 -79.56
CA ASP A 16 -54.64 -38.57 -80.79
C ASP A 16 -54.66 -40.08 -80.55
N TYR A 17 -54.12 -40.54 -79.41
CA TYR A 17 -54.19 -41.94 -79.01
C TYR A 17 -55.63 -42.39 -78.76
N PHE A 18 -56.44 -41.59 -78.06
CA PHE A 18 -57.86 -41.85 -77.86
C PHE A 18 -58.65 -41.85 -79.17
N ASN A 19 -58.37 -40.92 -80.08
CA ASN A 19 -59.00 -40.88 -81.40
C ASN A 19 -58.66 -42.13 -82.21
N ASN A 20 -57.39 -42.53 -82.25
CA ASN A 20 -56.94 -43.74 -82.94
C ASN A 20 -57.56 -45.01 -82.33
N TYR A 21 -57.64 -45.10 -81.01
CA TYR A 21 -58.30 -46.21 -80.33
C TYR A 21 -59.80 -46.27 -80.65
N LYS A 22 -60.47 -45.11 -80.66
CA LYS A 22 -61.88 -44.99 -81.06
C LYS A 22 -62.09 -45.43 -82.51
N PHE A 23 -61.24 -45.00 -83.44
CA PHE A 23 -61.30 -45.44 -84.83
C PHE A 23 -61.06 -46.94 -84.97
N GLY A 24 -60.03 -47.47 -84.32
CA GLY A 24 -59.73 -48.91 -84.33
C GLY A 24 -60.84 -49.75 -83.72
N TYR A 25 -61.50 -49.26 -82.66
CA TYR A 25 -62.64 -49.92 -82.05
C TYR A 25 -63.86 -49.93 -82.98
N ILE A 26 -64.19 -48.79 -83.61
CA ILE A 26 -65.29 -48.70 -84.59
C ILE A 26 -65.01 -49.62 -85.77
N GLU A 27 -63.80 -49.59 -86.32
CA GLU A 27 -63.42 -50.41 -87.47
C GLU A 27 -63.48 -51.91 -87.13
N ARG A 28 -62.93 -52.32 -85.98
CA ARG A 28 -62.97 -53.72 -85.52
C ARG A 28 -64.40 -54.19 -85.28
N THR A 29 -65.23 -53.36 -84.64
CA THR A 29 -66.64 -53.68 -84.39
C THR A 29 -67.43 -53.79 -85.70
N THR A 30 -67.20 -52.87 -86.65
CA THR A 30 -67.85 -52.87 -87.96
C THR A 30 -67.46 -54.09 -88.79
N LYS A 31 -66.15 -54.43 -88.83
CA LYS A 31 -65.66 -55.65 -89.48
C LYS A 31 -66.22 -56.91 -88.84
N MET A 32 -66.33 -56.95 -87.51
CA MET A 32 -66.92 -58.08 -86.79
C MET A 32 -68.40 -58.25 -87.12
N LEU A 33 -69.19 -57.17 -87.11
CA LEU A 33 -70.60 -57.17 -87.50
C LEU A 33 -70.79 -57.62 -88.96
N LEU A 34 -69.95 -57.13 -89.88
CA LEU A 34 -69.95 -57.58 -91.28
C LEU A 34 -69.67 -59.09 -91.38
N LEU A 35 -68.63 -59.59 -90.71
CA LEU A 35 -68.30 -61.01 -90.72
C LEU A 35 -69.40 -61.88 -90.09
N GLN A 36 -70.05 -61.40 -89.03
CA GLN A 36 -71.21 -62.06 -88.43
C GLN A 36 -72.40 -62.10 -89.38
N SER A 37 -72.63 -61.04 -90.18
CA SER A 37 -73.70 -60.99 -91.18
C SER A 37 -73.46 -61.89 -92.42
N LEU A 38 -72.21 -62.32 -92.67
CA LEU A 38 -71.83 -63.16 -93.80
C LEU A 38 -71.86 -64.68 -93.49
N LYS A 39 -72.04 -65.09 -92.23
CA LYS A 39 -72.17 -66.51 -91.86
C LYS A 39 -73.54 -67.05 -92.28
N VAL A 40 -73.54 -68.07 -93.14
CA VAL A 40 -74.71 -68.66 -93.80
C VAL A 40 -75.72 -69.31 -92.83
N GLU A 41 -75.28 -69.66 -91.61
CA GLU A 41 -76.11 -70.31 -90.58
C GLU A 41 -77.02 -69.33 -89.78
N ASN A 42 -76.90 -68.02 -89.99
CA ASN A 42 -77.76 -67.00 -89.36
C ASN A 42 -78.66 -66.26 -90.37
N ARG A 43 -79.17 -66.97 -91.39
CA ARG A 43 -80.16 -66.44 -92.35
C ARG A 43 -81.60 -66.41 -91.82
N GLU A 44 -81.80 -66.35 -90.51
CA GLU A 44 -82.93 -65.56 -90.00
C GLU A 44 -82.43 -64.13 -89.97
N ALA A 45 -82.87 -63.31 -90.93
CA ALA A 45 -82.62 -61.88 -90.87
C ALA A 45 -83.00 -61.43 -89.45
N PRO A 46 -82.04 -61.03 -88.59
CA PRO A 46 -82.41 -60.48 -87.30
C PRO A 46 -83.28 -59.27 -87.63
N ASP A 47 -84.55 -59.34 -87.23
CA ASP A 47 -85.55 -58.33 -87.57
C ASP A 47 -84.91 -56.96 -87.32
N LEU A 48 -84.82 -56.13 -88.35
CA LEU A 48 -84.10 -54.85 -88.30
C LEU A 48 -84.57 -54.02 -87.10
N LEU A 49 -85.84 -54.19 -86.71
CA LEU A 49 -86.45 -53.65 -85.49
C LEU A 49 -85.84 -54.19 -84.19
N THR A 50 -85.49 -55.47 -84.09
CA THR A 50 -84.82 -56.06 -82.92
C THR A 50 -83.38 -55.57 -82.76
N ILE A 51 -82.63 -55.40 -83.84
CA ILE A 51 -81.28 -54.80 -83.78
C ILE A 51 -81.37 -53.32 -83.37
N LEU A 52 -82.32 -52.56 -83.95
CA LEU A 52 -82.52 -51.16 -83.63
C LEU A 52 -82.96 -50.95 -82.18
N SER A 53 -83.86 -51.79 -81.68
CA SER A 53 -84.32 -51.74 -80.28
C SER A 53 -83.21 -52.14 -79.31
N ASN A 54 -82.44 -53.19 -79.58
CA ASN A 54 -81.28 -53.57 -78.77
C ASN A 54 -80.19 -52.49 -78.76
N SER A 55 -79.89 -51.90 -79.91
CA SER A 55 -78.92 -50.80 -80.01
C SER A 55 -79.40 -49.56 -79.28
N LYS A 56 -80.71 -49.23 -79.35
CA LYS A 56 -81.31 -48.13 -78.60
C LYS A 56 -81.30 -48.39 -77.08
N ALA A 57 -81.55 -49.62 -76.65
CA ALA A 57 -81.48 -50.03 -75.26
C ALA A 57 -80.04 -49.96 -74.71
N GLN A 58 -79.06 -50.46 -75.47
CA GLN A 58 -77.64 -50.31 -75.14
C GLN A 58 -77.19 -48.84 -75.12
N LEU A 59 -77.64 -48.02 -76.07
CA LEU A 59 -77.31 -46.59 -76.06
C LEU A 59 -77.87 -45.91 -74.80
N LYS A 60 -79.08 -46.30 -74.37
CA LYS A 60 -79.69 -45.78 -73.13
C LYS A 60 -78.92 -46.22 -71.89
N SER A 61 -78.47 -47.49 -71.82
CA SER A 61 -77.66 -47.98 -70.69
C SER A 61 -76.26 -47.37 -70.66
N VAL A 62 -75.61 -47.22 -71.81
CA VAL A 62 -74.31 -46.55 -71.90
C VAL A 62 -74.43 -45.07 -71.52
N LYS A 63 -75.52 -44.39 -71.90
CA LYS A 63 -75.79 -43.01 -71.44
C LYS A 63 -76.04 -42.91 -69.94
N SER A 64 -76.75 -43.86 -69.33
CA SER A 64 -76.96 -43.85 -67.88
C SER A 64 -75.64 -44.10 -67.14
N VAL A 65 -74.86 -45.11 -67.55
CA VAL A 65 -73.53 -45.37 -66.98
C VAL A 65 -72.60 -44.18 -67.17
N SER A 66 -72.61 -43.54 -68.34
CA SER A 66 -71.84 -42.32 -68.58
C SER A 66 -72.27 -41.16 -67.68
N SER A 67 -73.57 -41.00 -67.44
CA SER A 67 -74.09 -39.96 -66.55
C SER A 67 -73.67 -40.20 -65.10
N ASP A 68 -73.70 -41.45 -64.64
CA ASP A 68 -73.29 -41.80 -63.28
C ASP A 68 -71.78 -41.67 -63.11
N ALA A 69 -70.99 -42.08 -64.11
CA ALA A 69 -69.56 -41.85 -64.13
C ALA A 69 -69.21 -40.35 -64.12
N SER A 70 -69.94 -39.51 -64.86
CA SER A 70 -69.71 -38.05 -64.82
C SER A 70 -70.00 -37.44 -63.45
N LYS A 71 -71.03 -37.91 -62.74
CA LYS A 71 -71.29 -37.47 -61.36
C LYS A 71 -70.16 -37.88 -60.41
N LEU A 72 -69.70 -39.12 -60.54
CA LEU A 72 -68.63 -39.67 -59.70
C LEU A 72 -67.29 -38.96 -59.96
N ILE A 73 -67.01 -38.62 -61.22
CA ILE A 73 -65.85 -37.78 -61.59
C ILE A 73 -65.97 -36.39 -60.96
N ALA A 74 -67.15 -35.76 -61.01
CA ALA A 74 -67.35 -34.44 -60.41
C ALA A 74 -67.15 -34.46 -58.88
N GLU A 75 -67.73 -35.45 -58.20
CA GLU A 75 -67.56 -35.66 -56.75
C GLU A 75 -66.08 -35.91 -56.38
N LEU A 76 -65.38 -36.74 -57.15
CA LEU A 76 -63.94 -36.97 -56.96
C LEU A 76 -63.12 -35.72 -57.19
N SER A 77 -63.41 -34.94 -58.24
CA SER A 77 -62.71 -33.68 -58.52
C SER A 77 -62.91 -32.66 -57.39
N GLU A 78 -64.13 -32.51 -56.88
CA GLU A 78 -64.40 -31.62 -55.75
C GLU A 78 -63.68 -32.08 -54.47
N ALA A 79 -63.71 -33.38 -54.18
CA ALA A 79 -62.98 -33.95 -53.04
C ALA A 79 -61.46 -33.78 -53.17
N THR A 80 -60.91 -33.98 -54.37
CA THR A 80 -59.47 -33.83 -54.64
C THR A 80 -59.05 -32.38 -54.46
N HIS A 81 -59.80 -31.44 -55.03
CA HIS A 81 -59.54 -30.01 -54.87
C HIS A 81 -59.64 -29.58 -53.40
N GLY A 82 -60.64 -30.07 -52.66
CA GLY A 82 -60.77 -29.81 -51.23
C GLY A 82 -59.59 -30.35 -50.40
N MET A 83 -59.02 -31.49 -50.80
CA MET A 83 -57.81 -32.05 -50.16
C MET A 83 -56.55 -31.26 -50.52
N GLU A 84 -56.41 -30.81 -51.76
CA GLU A 84 -55.28 -29.96 -52.19
C GLU A 84 -55.24 -28.65 -51.40
N MET A 85 -56.39 -27.98 -51.25
CA MET A 85 -56.48 -26.75 -50.46
C MET A 85 -56.07 -26.96 -48.99
N ARG A 86 -56.51 -28.08 -48.38
CA ARG A 86 -56.13 -28.43 -47.01
C ARG A 86 -54.64 -28.77 -46.90
N LEU A 87 -54.09 -29.44 -47.91
CA LEU A 87 -52.66 -29.75 -47.97
C LEU A 87 -51.85 -28.45 -47.98
N GLU A 88 -52.24 -27.48 -48.81
CA GLU A 88 -51.57 -26.18 -48.91
C GLU A 88 -51.63 -25.40 -47.59
N GLU A 89 -52.78 -25.44 -46.91
CA GLU A 89 -52.94 -24.81 -45.59
C GLU A 89 -52.06 -25.50 -44.52
N CYS A 90 -52.05 -26.83 -44.50
CA CYS A 90 -51.15 -27.61 -43.65
C CYS A 90 -49.67 -27.30 -43.92
N GLU A 91 -49.25 -27.23 -45.18
CA GLU A 91 -47.88 -26.88 -45.56
C GLU A 91 -47.50 -25.45 -45.16
N LYS A 92 -48.46 -24.52 -45.20
CA LYS A 92 -48.23 -23.17 -44.70
C LYS A 92 -48.04 -23.17 -43.18
N THR A 93 -48.92 -23.83 -42.43
CA THR A 93 -48.78 -23.93 -40.96
C THR A 93 -47.49 -24.64 -40.55
N LEU A 94 -47.07 -25.68 -41.28
CA LEU A 94 -45.81 -26.38 -41.04
C LEU A 94 -44.61 -25.45 -41.20
N ARG A 95 -44.60 -24.61 -42.25
CA ARG A 95 -43.53 -23.62 -42.45
C ARG A 95 -43.49 -22.58 -41.34
N GLU A 96 -44.63 -22.12 -40.86
CA GLU A 96 -44.72 -21.16 -39.75
C GLU A 96 -44.20 -21.77 -38.44
N GLU A 97 -44.56 -23.02 -38.13
CA GLU A 97 -44.09 -23.72 -36.93
C GLU A 97 -42.60 -24.07 -37.01
N GLN A 98 -42.08 -24.45 -38.18
CA GLN A 98 -40.64 -24.64 -38.40
C GLN A 98 -39.85 -23.35 -38.16
N GLN A 99 -40.37 -22.19 -38.59
CA GLN A 99 -39.72 -20.92 -38.33
C GLN A 99 -39.73 -20.59 -36.82
N ARG A 100 -40.85 -20.83 -36.13
CA ARG A 100 -40.93 -20.69 -34.67
C ARG A 100 -39.94 -21.57 -33.94
N GLU A 101 -39.77 -22.82 -34.38
CA GLU A 101 -38.80 -23.74 -33.78
C GLU A 101 -37.37 -23.20 -33.91
N ILE A 102 -37.01 -22.66 -35.07
CA ILE A 102 -35.70 -22.04 -35.30
C ILE A 102 -35.50 -20.81 -34.40
N ASP A 103 -36.51 -19.94 -34.31
CA ASP A 103 -36.43 -18.72 -33.49
C ASP A 103 -36.29 -19.07 -32.00
N LEU A 104 -37.07 -20.05 -31.51
CA LEU A 104 -36.99 -20.55 -30.13
C LEU A 104 -35.64 -21.22 -29.84
N ALA A 105 -35.08 -21.98 -30.78
CA ALA A 105 -33.75 -22.57 -30.61
C ALA A 105 -32.65 -21.49 -30.47
N GLN A 106 -32.76 -20.39 -31.20
CA GLN A 106 -31.85 -19.25 -31.06
C GLN A 106 -32.02 -18.54 -29.71
N GLU A 107 -33.25 -18.34 -29.25
CA GLU A 107 -33.51 -17.76 -27.92
C GLU A 107 -32.96 -18.65 -26.81
N TYR A 108 -33.17 -19.96 -26.90
CA TYR A 108 -32.66 -20.92 -25.93
C TYR A 108 -31.13 -20.87 -25.86
N SER A 109 -30.44 -20.85 -27.01
CA SER A 109 -28.98 -20.71 -27.06
C SER A 109 -28.50 -19.40 -26.42
N ARG A 110 -29.22 -18.28 -26.61
CA ARG A 110 -28.89 -17.01 -25.94
C ARG A 110 -29.04 -17.10 -24.43
N ILE A 111 -30.08 -17.79 -23.95
CA ILE A 111 -30.32 -17.99 -22.52
C ILE A 111 -29.23 -18.87 -21.91
N GLU A 112 -28.77 -19.92 -22.60
CA GLU A 112 -27.64 -20.74 -22.12
C GLU A 112 -26.36 -19.92 -21.95
N ILE A 113 -26.04 -19.05 -22.92
CA ILE A 113 -24.89 -18.14 -22.82
C ILE A 113 -25.05 -17.19 -21.63
N LEU A 114 -26.26 -16.67 -21.38
CA LEU A 114 -26.53 -15.82 -20.23
C LEU A 114 -26.37 -16.58 -18.90
N ASP A 115 -26.79 -17.83 -18.81
CA ASP A 115 -26.61 -18.67 -17.62
C ASP A 115 -25.13 -18.94 -17.35
N GLU A 116 -24.34 -19.23 -18.38
CA GLU A 116 -22.89 -19.43 -18.25
C GLU A 116 -22.18 -18.13 -17.79
N ASN A 117 -22.59 -16.99 -18.33
CA ASN A 117 -22.08 -15.69 -17.89
C ASN A 117 -22.46 -15.37 -16.44
N LEU A 118 -23.67 -15.72 -16.01
CA LEU A 118 -24.11 -15.56 -14.61
C LEU A 118 -23.29 -16.43 -13.67
N ARG A 119 -23.04 -17.69 -14.01
CA ARG A 119 -22.16 -18.57 -13.22
C ARG A 119 -20.75 -18.00 -13.11
N SER A 120 -20.21 -17.50 -14.21
CA SER A 120 -18.89 -16.85 -14.23
C SER A 120 -18.87 -15.60 -13.34
N TYR A 121 -19.96 -14.82 -13.32
CA TYR A 121 -20.10 -13.67 -12.45
C TYR A 121 -20.16 -14.07 -10.97
N ASP A 122 -20.94 -15.09 -10.63
CA ASP A 122 -21.04 -15.60 -9.26
C ASP A 122 -19.68 -16.11 -8.74
N GLU A 123 -18.93 -16.83 -9.58
CA GLU A 123 -17.55 -17.23 -9.26
C GLU A 123 -16.65 -16.02 -8.99
N LEU A 124 -16.77 -14.97 -9.80
CA LEU A 124 -16.00 -13.74 -9.64
C LEU A 124 -16.35 -13.02 -8.34
N VAL A 125 -17.63 -12.97 -7.96
CA VAL A 125 -18.10 -12.40 -6.68
C VAL A 125 -17.50 -13.16 -5.50
N VAL A 126 -17.53 -14.49 -5.53
CA VAL A 126 -16.93 -15.32 -4.47
C VAL A 126 -15.41 -15.07 -4.36
N GLN A 127 -14.71 -14.94 -5.48
CA GLN A 127 -13.29 -14.60 -5.49
C GLN A 127 -13.03 -13.20 -4.93
N PHE A 128 -13.87 -12.23 -5.30
CA PHE A 128 -13.77 -10.85 -4.82
C PHE A 128 -13.96 -10.77 -3.31
N ASP A 129 -15.01 -11.40 -2.77
CA ASP A 129 -15.30 -11.42 -1.34
C ASP A 129 -14.15 -12.05 -0.54
N LYS A 130 -13.57 -13.14 -1.05
CA LYS A 130 -12.39 -13.75 -0.44
C LYS A 130 -11.20 -12.78 -0.41
N LYS A 131 -10.96 -12.04 -1.50
CA LYS A 131 -9.90 -11.03 -1.54
C LYS A 131 -10.16 -9.86 -0.59
N CYS A 132 -11.42 -9.43 -0.44
CA CYS A 132 -11.79 -8.42 0.55
C CYS A 132 -11.50 -8.89 1.97
N GLN A 133 -11.80 -10.15 2.30
CA GLN A 133 -11.45 -10.73 3.61
C GLN A 133 -9.93 -10.79 3.82
N ASP A 134 -9.15 -11.20 2.82
CA ASP A 134 -7.69 -11.22 2.89
C ASP A 134 -7.13 -9.80 3.13
N ILE A 135 -7.65 -8.80 2.42
CA ILE A 135 -7.27 -7.40 2.59
C ILE A 135 -7.56 -6.93 4.01
N GLN A 136 -8.75 -7.23 4.55
CA GLN A 136 -9.11 -6.84 5.91
C GLN A 136 -8.17 -7.45 6.94
N GLN A 137 -7.84 -8.74 6.81
CA GLN A 137 -6.87 -9.41 7.68
C GLN A 137 -5.48 -8.77 7.60
N HIS A 138 -5.05 -8.36 6.41
CA HIS A 138 -3.78 -7.66 6.23
C HIS A 138 -3.79 -6.27 6.86
N VAL A 139 -4.89 -5.52 6.74
CA VAL A 139 -5.06 -4.21 7.41
C VAL A 139 -4.96 -4.38 8.93
N ASP A 140 -5.70 -5.33 9.50
CA ASP A 140 -5.68 -5.60 10.94
C ASP A 140 -4.26 -5.98 11.42
N LYS A 141 -3.54 -6.78 10.61
CA LYS A 141 -2.15 -7.14 10.89
C LYS A 141 -1.23 -5.92 10.85
N ILE A 142 -1.36 -5.05 9.86
CA ILE A 142 -0.59 -3.81 9.74
C ILE A 142 -0.83 -2.92 10.97
N ASP A 143 -2.08 -2.75 11.40
CA ASP A 143 -2.41 -1.95 12.57
C ASP A 143 -1.86 -2.55 13.87
N SER A 144 -1.89 -3.87 14.00
CA SER A 144 -1.27 -4.56 15.14
C SER A 144 0.26 -4.34 15.19
N LEU A 145 0.93 -4.35 14.03
CA LEU A 145 2.36 -4.12 13.92
C LEU A 145 2.73 -2.65 14.19
N ARG A 146 1.92 -1.70 13.71
CA ARG A 146 2.08 -0.27 14.01
C ARG A 146 1.99 0.00 15.51
N LYS A 147 1.02 -0.62 16.20
CA LYS A 147 0.90 -0.52 17.66
C LYS A 147 2.14 -1.09 18.37
N LYS A 148 2.65 -2.24 17.93
CA LYS A 148 3.87 -2.84 18.48
C LYS A 148 5.12 -1.98 18.24
N LEU A 149 5.25 -1.38 17.06
CA LEU A 149 6.35 -0.46 16.76
C LEU A 149 6.31 0.77 17.67
N ALA A 150 5.15 1.41 17.82
CA ALA A 150 5.00 2.56 18.72
C ALA A 150 5.33 2.20 20.18
N GLN A 151 4.96 0.99 20.63
CA GLN A 151 5.34 0.50 21.96
C GLN A 151 6.85 0.29 22.09
N LEU A 152 7.51 -0.32 21.10
CA LEU A 152 8.96 -0.53 21.13
C LEU A 152 9.73 0.80 21.09
N GLU A 153 9.33 1.74 20.24
CA GLU A 153 9.95 3.06 20.15
C GLU A 153 9.85 3.83 21.47
N THR A 154 8.70 3.75 22.14
CA THR A 154 8.52 4.39 23.46
C THR A 154 9.36 3.71 24.54
N THR A 155 9.42 2.38 24.60
CA THR A 155 10.26 1.68 25.57
C THR A 155 11.75 1.93 25.36
N ASP A 156 12.22 1.88 24.11
CA ASP A 156 13.63 2.15 23.79
C ASP A 156 14.01 3.60 24.11
N ALA A 157 13.13 4.56 23.80
CA ALA A 157 13.34 5.96 24.14
C ALA A 157 13.40 6.17 25.67
N GLU A 158 12.52 5.51 26.43
CA GLU A 158 12.52 5.56 27.90
C GLU A 158 13.79 4.96 28.51
N GLU A 159 14.24 3.81 28.01
CA GLU A 159 15.46 3.15 28.48
C GLU A 159 16.71 3.98 28.17
N ASN A 160 16.78 4.53 26.95
CA ASN A 160 17.83 5.47 26.56
C ASN A 160 17.85 6.71 27.46
N LEU A 161 16.69 7.28 27.77
CA LEU A 161 16.57 8.44 28.65
C LEU A 161 17.05 8.11 30.08
N ARG A 162 16.67 6.95 30.62
CA ARG A 162 17.16 6.47 31.93
C ARG A 162 18.67 6.31 31.94
N SER A 163 19.25 5.68 30.91
CA SER A 163 20.70 5.48 30.81
C SER A 163 21.47 6.81 30.72
N MET A 164 20.94 7.79 29.98
CA MET A 164 21.53 9.12 29.84
C MET A 164 21.45 9.91 31.14
N ARG A 165 20.35 9.81 31.90
CA ARG A 165 20.24 10.40 33.24
C ARG A 165 21.26 9.82 34.21
N ALA A 166 21.40 8.50 34.25
CA ALA A 166 22.40 7.83 35.09
C ALA A 166 23.84 8.25 34.71
N LYS A 167 24.16 8.34 33.41
CA LYS A 167 25.45 8.87 32.93
C LYS A 167 25.67 10.31 33.37
N LYS A 168 24.67 11.18 33.25
CA LYS A 168 24.74 12.58 33.69
C LYS A 168 25.03 12.68 35.19
N GLU A 169 24.32 11.92 36.01
CA GLU A 169 24.52 11.90 37.47
C GLU A 169 25.94 11.45 37.83
N ASN A 170 26.42 10.35 37.23
CA ASN A 170 27.78 9.84 37.43
C ASN A 170 28.85 10.85 37.03
N LEU A 171 28.70 11.49 35.87
CA LEU A 171 29.62 12.53 35.41
C LEU A 171 29.60 13.76 36.32
N SER A 172 28.42 14.19 36.77
CA SER A 172 28.29 15.33 37.70
C SER A 172 28.94 15.05 39.06
N ALA A 173 28.84 13.81 39.56
CA ALA A 173 29.48 13.39 40.80
C ALA A 173 31.00 13.35 40.65
N ARG A 174 31.50 12.84 39.52
CA ARG A 174 32.93 12.82 39.19
C ARG A 174 33.49 14.23 39.04
N GLN A 175 32.75 15.14 38.38
CA GLN A 175 33.14 16.54 38.24
C GLN A 175 33.25 17.21 39.60
N ARG A 176 32.24 17.07 40.47
CA ARG A 176 32.28 17.60 41.85
C ARG A 176 33.52 17.11 42.61
N ARG A 177 33.81 15.81 42.53
CA ARG A 177 35.00 15.22 43.17
C ARG A 177 36.30 15.80 42.60
N LEU A 178 36.43 15.92 41.28
CA LEU A 178 37.61 16.48 40.63
C LEU A 178 37.82 17.96 41.00
N SER A 179 36.74 18.74 41.06
CA SER A 179 36.79 20.14 41.49
C SER A 179 37.27 20.28 42.93
N LEU A 180 36.81 19.42 43.85
CA LEU A 180 37.30 19.39 45.23
C LEU A 180 38.79 19.08 45.30
N VAL A 181 39.23 18.01 44.63
CA VAL A 181 40.66 17.62 44.59
C VAL A 181 41.52 18.75 44.01
N THR A 182 41.04 19.44 42.99
CA THR A 182 41.78 20.55 42.37
C THR A 182 41.91 21.75 43.32
N MET A 183 40.85 22.05 44.08
CA MET A 183 40.91 23.11 45.11
C MET A 183 41.82 22.73 46.27
N GLU A 184 41.77 21.49 46.74
CA GLU A 184 42.67 20.98 47.79
C GLU A 184 44.14 21.10 47.34
N ASN A 185 44.45 20.64 46.13
CA ASN A 185 45.80 20.78 45.57
C ASN A 185 46.25 22.24 45.46
N TYR A 186 45.36 23.15 45.02
CA TYR A 186 45.69 24.57 44.93
C TYR A 186 45.99 25.19 46.31
N MET A 187 45.26 24.78 47.35
CA MET A 187 45.49 25.21 48.72
C MET A 187 46.82 24.66 49.26
N GLU A 188 47.14 23.39 48.97
CA GLU A 188 48.42 22.78 49.32
C GLU A 188 49.59 23.49 48.63
N GLU A 189 49.50 23.73 47.31
CA GLU A 189 50.52 24.45 46.55
C GLU A 189 50.72 25.87 47.07
N SER A 190 49.63 26.58 47.38
CA SER A 190 49.67 27.92 47.96
C SER A 190 50.35 27.93 49.32
N TYR A 191 50.06 26.94 50.18
CA TYR A 191 50.72 26.79 51.48
C TYR A 191 52.21 26.47 51.33
N VAL A 192 52.58 25.55 50.44
CA VAL A 192 53.99 25.21 50.17
C VAL A 192 54.75 26.43 49.67
N TRP A 193 54.16 27.19 48.74
CA TRP A 193 54.74 28.42 48.23
C TRP A 193 54.94 29.45 49.34
N TYR A 194 53.91 29.70 50.15
CA TYR A 194 53.98 30.61 51.28
C TYR A 194 55.06 30.19 52.29
N SER A 195 55.09 28.91 52.69
CA SER A 195 56.08 28.37 53.62
C SER A 195 57.50 28.55 53.10
N ARG A 196 57.75 28.25 51.82
CA ARG A 196 59.06 28.44 51.18
C ARG A 196 59.44 29.92 51.08
N ALA A 197 58.48 30.79 50.80
CA ALA A 197 58.72 32.23 50.73
C ALA A 197 59.10 32.81 52.10
N VAL A 198 58.40 32.41 53.18
CA VAL A 198 58.74 32.81 54.55
C VAL A 198 60.11 32.29 54.96
N GLU A 199 60.44 31.04 54.62
CA GLU A 199 61.77 30.47 54.89
C GLU A 199 62.87 31.19 54.10
N PHE A 200 62.63 31.52 52.83
CA PHE A 200 63.54 32.30 52.01
C PHE A 200 63.79 33.70 52.61
N VAL A 201 62.74 34.40 53.05
CA VAL A 201 62.85 35.69 53.73
C VAL A 201 63.69 35.56 55.01
N LYS A 202 63.46 34.50 55.79
CA LYS A 202 64.27 34.19 56.97
C LYS A 202 65.74 33.97 56.63
N ASN A 203 66.04 33.23 55.57
CA ASN A 203 67.41 32.92 55.17
C ASN A 203 68.16 34.16 54.63
N ILE A 204 67.49 35.05 53.91
CA ILE A 204 68.13 36.26 53.36
C ILE A 204 68.32 37.34 54.41
N PHE A 205 67.26 37.64 55.18
CA PHE A 205 67.27 38.80 56.07
C PHE A 205 67.54 38.44 57.53
N GLY A 206 67.62 37.15 57.88
CA GLY A 206 67.77 36.70 59.26
C GLY A 206 66.56 37.00 60.15
N ILE A 207 65.41 37.26 59.54
CA ILE A 207 64.19 37.72 60.21
C ILE A 207 63.12 36.65 60.13
N GLN A 208 62.55 36.30 61.28
CA GLN A 208 61.43 35.37 61.36
C GLN A 208 60.12 36.15 61.50
N ILE A 209 59.17 35.93 60.60
CA ILE A 209 57.80 36.43 60.76
C ILE A 209 57.13 35.60 61.86
N VAL A 210 56.62 36.26 62.91
CA VAL A 210 56.05 35.61 64.09
C VAL A 210 54.53 35.59 64.01
N THR A 211 53.92 36.75 63.75
CA THR A 211 52.47 36.88 63.57
C THR A 211 52.16 37.87 62.47
N VAL A 212 51.11 37.59 61.72
CA VAL A 212 50.46 38.53 60.81
C VAL A 212 48.99 38.50 61.19
N GLU A 213 48.50 39.62 61.70
CA GLU A 213 47.09 39.82 62.04
C GLU A 213 46.55 40.84 61.05
N GLN A 214 45.47 40.47 60.35
CA GLN A 214 44.83 41.36 59.38
C GLN A 214 43.37 41.53 59.76
N GLU A 215 42.95 42.78 59.88
CA GLU A 215 41.56 43.16 60.08
C GLU A 215 41.21 44.26 59.08
N ASN A 216 40.33 43.94 58.11
CA ASN A 216 40.00 44.80 56.97
C ASN A 216 41.27 45.24 56.19
N ASN A 217 41.52 46.55 56.10
CA ASN A 217 42.66 47.15 55.44
C ASN A 217 43.84 47.43 56.37
N GLU A 218 43.74 47.04 57.65
CA GLU A 218 44.79 47.20 58.64
C GLU A 218 45.48 45.85 58.86
N MET A 219 46.81 45.86 58.77
CA MET A 219 47.65 44.69 58.94
C MET A 219 48.72 44.99 59.98
N TYR A 220 48.75 44.18 61.03
CA TYR A 220 49.82 44.16 62.01
C TYR A 220 50.74 42.97 61.74
N MET A 221 52.03 43.24 61.59
CA MET A 221 53.05 42.22 61.37
C MET A 221 54.10 42.30 62.47
N ARG A 222 54.35 41.16 63.13
CA ARG A 222 55.42 41.02 64.11
C ARG A 222 56.56 40.22 63.53
N PHE A 223 57.72 40.82 63.48
CA PHE A 223 58.97 40.25 63.00
C PHE A 223 59.91 40.04 64.17
N LYS A 224 60.66 38.94 64.17
CA LYS A 224 61.72 38.66 65.12
C LYS A 224 63.06 38.71 64.41
N ALA A 225 63.89 39.66 64.81
CA ALA A 225 65.25 39.82 64.33
C ALA A 225 66.20 39.49 65.50
N LEU A 226 66.74 38.27 65.51
CA LEU A 226 67.61 37.76 66.58
C LEU A 226 66.97 37.88 67.99
N ALA A 227 67.42 38.85 68.80
CA ALA A 227 66.97 39.06 70.18
C ALA A 227 65.90 40.15 70.33
N CYS A 228 65.55 40.87 69.26
CA CYS A 228 64.54 41.93 69.29
C CYS A 228 63.34 41.59 68.40
N ASP A 229 62.17 42.11 68.78
CA ASP A 229 60.96 41.98 67.98
C ASP A 229 60.57 43.35 67.40
N ILE A 230 60.21 43.39 66.13
CA ILE A 230 59.76 44.57 65.43
C ILE A 230 58.28 44.36 65.09
N GLY A 231 57.40 45.21 65.62
CA GLY A 231 56.00 45.26 65.20
C GLY A 231 55.79 46.37 64.19
N MET A 232 55.22 46.05 63.04
CA MET A 232 54.86 47.00 61.99
C MET A 232 53.35 47.06 61.81
N PHE A 233 52.82 48.26 61.69
CA PHE A 233 51.42 48.52 61.39
C PHE A 233 51.32 49.10 59.98
N VAL A 234 50.56 48.42 59.12
CA VAL A 234 50.32 48.78 57.73
C VAL A 234 48.84 49.06 57.55
N LYS A 235 48.49 50.17 56.93
CA LYS A 235 47.12 50.52 56.56
C LYS A 235 47.08 50.96 55.11
N ASP A 236 46.14 50.43 54.34
CA ASP A 236 45.98 50.74 52.91
C ASP A 236 47.29 50.60 52.11
N GLY A 237 48.15 49.63 52.49
CA GLY A 237 49.43 49.36 51.83
C GLY A 237 50.60 50.28 52.23
N ALA A 238 50.39 51.24 53.14
CA ALA A 238 51.43 52.12 53.67
C ALA A 238 51.76 51.80 55.12
N MET A 239 53.04 51.86 55.48
CA MET A 239 53.50 51.72 56.87
C MET A 239 53.09 52.96 57.67
N VAL A 240 52.21 52.77 58.64
CA VAL A 240 51.67 53.83 59.49
C VAL A 240 52.45 53.98 60.80
N ASP A 241 52.89 52.86 61.37
CA ASP A 241 53.64 52.86 62.62
C ASP A 241 54.59 51.65 62.68
N CYS A 242 55.64 51.78 63.48
CA CYS A 242 56.58 50.70 63.75
C CYS A 242 57.16 50.82 65.17
N LYS A 243 57.13 49.69 65.89
CA LYS A 243 57.57 49.58 67.29
C LYS A 243 58.64 48.52 67.45
N LEU A 244 59.67 48.85 68.22
CA LEU A 244 60.68 47.90 68.66
C LEU A 244 60.29 47.40 70.05
N TYR A 245 60.26 46.08 70.22
CA TYR A 245 60.01 45.39 71.48
C TYR A 245 61.24 44.56 71.85
N ASN A 246 61.42 44.29 73.14
CA ASN A 246 62.48 43.42 73.68
C ASN A 246 63.91 43.85 73.28
N SER A 247 64.22 45.15 73.31
CA SER A 247 65.58 45.67 73.14
C SER A 247 66.16 46.15 74.47
N ASN A 248 67.37 45.69 74.80
CA ASN A 248 68.13 46.13 75.97
C ASN A 248 69.20 47.20 75.61
N ASP A 249 69.23 47.69 74.37
CA ASP A 249 70.23 48.65 73.86
C ASP A 249 69.58 50.02 73.60
N GLU A 250 69.81 50.99 74.50
CA GLU A 250 69.30 52.37 74.40
C GLU A 250 69.76 53.09 73.11
N ILE A 251 70.93 52.73 72.59
CA ILE A 251 71.47 53.31 71.35
C ILE A 251 70.68 52.76 70.15
N LEU A 252 70.32 51.47 70.17
CA LEU A 252 69.48 50.88 69.13
C LEU A 252 68.07 51.49 69.13
N GLU A 253 67.48 51.68 70.31
CA GLU A 253 66.14 52.25 70.43
C GLU A 253 66.06 53.70 69.90
N SER A 254 67.06 54.53 70.25
CA SER A 254 67.12 55.93 69.78
C SER A 254 67.36 56.03 68.26
N MET A 255 68.22 55.17 67.68
CA MET A 255 68.40 55.08 66.23
C MET A 255 67.16 54.55 65.52
N PHE A 256 66.49 53.53 66.09
CA PHE A 256 65.27 52.96 65.53
C PHE A 256 64.13 53.99 65.47
N ARG A 257 63.97 54.83 66.49
CA ARG A 257 63.00 55.94 66.48
C ARG A 257 63.29 56.98 65.39
N SER A 258 64.56 57.18 65.05
CA SER A 258 64.96 58.14 64.00
C SER A 258 64.74 57.55 62.61
N ILE A 259 65.14 56.30 62.41
CA ILE A 259 65.01 55.59 61.13
C ILE A 259 63.56 55.20 60.85
N SER A 260 62.75 54.88 61.85
CA SER A 260 61.31 54.58 61.67
C SER A 260 60.56 55.73 61.03
N LYS A 261 60.84 56.99 61.41
CA LYS A 261 60.24 58.16 60.76
C LYS A 261 60.60 58.24 59.27
N VAL A 262 61.85 57.96 58.92
CA VAL A 262 62.31 57.95 57.53
C VAL A 262 61.70 56.77 56.76
N ALA A 263 61.68 55.59 57.37
CA ALA A 263 61.14 54.38 56.79
C ALA A 263 59.62 54.51 56.54
N MET A 264 58.87 55.15 57.45
CA MET A 264 57.43 55.45 57.25
C MET A 264 57.23 56.42 56.10
N LEU A 265 58.06 57.46 55.99
CA LEU A 265 57.94 58.48 54.94
C LEU A 265 58.25 57.92 53.53
N VAL A 266 59.22 57.03 53.42
CA VAL A 266 59.60 56.38 52.14
C VAL A 266 58.79 55.08 51.90
N ASN A 267 57.98 54.66 52.88
CA ASN A 267 57.28 53.38 52.92
C ASN A 267 58.21 52.17 52.70
N GLU A 268 59.40 52.20 53.32
CA GLU A 268 60.47 51.24 53.08
C GLU A 268 60.96 50.57 54.38
N PRO A 269 60.41 49.40 54.74
CA PRO A 269 60.74 48.74 56.01
C PRO A 269 62.11 48.07 56.02
N ARG A 270 62.74 47.85 54.86
CA ARG A 270 64.07 47.21 54.79
C ARG A 270 65.13 47.96 55.61
N MET A 271 65.01 49.28 55.74
CA MET A 271 65.95 50.09 56.54
C MET A 271 65.92 49.71 58.02
N LEU A 272 64.74 49.37 58.55
CA LEU A 272 64.56 48.96 59.94
C LEU A 272 65.14 47.57 60.19
N PHE A 273 64.94 46.68 59.23
CA PHE A 273 65.48 45.33 59.23
C PHE A 273 67.01 45.31 59.12
N MET A 274 67.59 46.12 58.23
CA MET A 274 69.04 46.27 58.12
C MET A 274 69.67 46.86 59.36
N LEU A 275 69.02 47.83 60.02
CA LEU A 275 69.50 48.40 61.29
C LEU A 275 69.52 47.33 62.39
N ALA A 276 68.41 46.60 62.54
CA ALA A 276 68.27 45.55 63.56
C ALA A 276 69.25 44.39 63.34
N TYR A 277 69.52 44.02 62.08
CA TYR A 277 70.45 42.96 61.72
C TYR A 277 71.93 43.40 61.77
N GLY A 278 72.25 44.56 61.19
CA GLY A 278 73.63 45.05 60.99
C GLY A 278 74.36 45.44 62.27
N LYS A 279 73.66 45.89 63.31
CA LYS A 279 74.29 46.15 64.62
C LYS A 279 74.61 44.87 65.39
N TYR A 280 73.81 43.82 65.20
CA TYR A 280 73.98 42.54 65.90
C TYR A 280 75.01 41.61 65.23
N SER A 281 75.17 41.68 63.89
CA SER A 281 76.27 40.99 63.22
C SER A 281 77.63 41.53 63.65
N ALA A 282 77.73 42.85 63.89
CA ALA A 282 78.93 43.49 64.45
C ALA A 282 79.22 43.07 65.91
N LEU A 283 78.18 42.80 66.70
CA LEU A 283 78.28 42.27 68.07
C LEU A 283 78.71 40.79 68.12
N LYS A 284 78.31 39.96 67.15
CA LYS A 284 78.80 38.56 67.07
C LYS A 284 80.28 38.47 66.70
N THR A 285 80.76 39.31 65.79
CA THR A 285 82.17 39.35 65.39
C THR A 285 83.11 39.92 66.46
N THR A 286 82.58 40.47 67.56
CA THR A 286 83.38 40.99 68.68
C THR A 286 83.41 40.05 69.90
N THR A 287 82.75 38.89 69.82
CA THR A 287 82.72 37.86 70.89
C THR A 287 83.06 36.46 70.39
N GLU A 288 83.87 36.34 69.34
CA GLU A 288 84.65 35.12 68.99
C GLU A 288 86.14 35.37 69.17
#